data_AF-A0A0F5L4P0-F1
#
_entry.id   AF-A0A0F5L4P0-F1
#
_cell.length_a   1.000
_cell.length_b   1.000
_cell.length_c   1.000
_cell.angle_alpha   90.00
_cell.angle_beta   90.00
_cell.angle_gamma   90.00
#
_symmetry.space_group_name_H-M   'P 1'
#
loop_
_entity.id
_entity.type
_entity.pdbx_description
1 polymer ?
#
loop_
_entity_poly.entity_id
_entity_poly.type
_entity_poly.pdbx_seq_one_letter_code
_entity_poly.pdbx_strand_id
1 'polypeptide(L)'
;MSERSALTELANFVGRSSLASEDLGVRRRALNGMTARLLPRPQRRSVGELLGAVLALSSRTRRAGHPPVSIELDVFAPGGKRALRMMIGR
;
A
#
# COMPACT_ATOMS: atom_id res chain seq x y z
N MET A 1 24.03 8.52 -32.46
CA MET A 1 22.75 8.05 -33.05
C MET A 1 21.66 8.92 -32.48
N SER A 2 20.96 9.67 -33.33
CA SER A 2 20.26 10.93 -32.98
C SER A 2 18.85 10.69 -32.47
N GLU A 3 18.45 11.39 -31.39
CA GLU A 3 17.10 11.39 -30.78
C GLU A 3 15.95 11.59 -31.78
N ARG A 4 16.22 12.22 -32.93
CA ARG A 4 15.27 12.36 -34.04
C ARG A 4 14.80 11.01 -34.61
N SER A 5 15.63 9.96 -34.54
CA SER A 5 15.25 8.60 -34.96
C SER A 5 14.17 8.02 -34.05
N ALA A 6 14.33 8.17 -32.73
CA ALA A 6 13.39 7.62 -31.74
C ALA A 6 12.00 8.29 -31.80
N LEU A 7 11.94 9.61 -32.03
CA LEU A 7 10.67 10.32 -32.20
C LEU A 7 9.97 9.96 -33.51
N THR A 8 10.72 9.68 -34.58
CA THR A 8 10.18 9.22 -35.86
C THR A 8 9.66 7.78 -35.76
N GLU A 9 10.30 6.93 -34.95
CA GLU A 9 9.84 5.58 -34.64
C GLU A 9 8.56 5.59 -33.78
N LEU A 10 8.43 6.52 -32.84
CA LEU A 10 7.21 6.73 -32.06
C LEU A 10 6.02 7.19 -32.92
N ALA A 11 6.25 8.09 -33.88
CA ALA A 11 5.20 8.54 -34.79
C ALA A 11 4.63 7.40 -35.67
N ASN A 12 5.44 6.39 -35.95
CA ASN A 12 5.07 5.19 -36.71
C ASN A 12 4.71 3.99 -35.81
N PHE A 13 4.66 4.19 -34.49
CA PHE A 13 4.41 3.11 -33.54
C PHE A 13 2.94 2.68 -33.60
N VAL A 14 2.68 1.60 -34.33
CA VAL A 14 1.42 0.86 -34.22
C VAL A 14 1.55 -0.06 -33.01
N GLY A 15 0.91 0.32 -31.91
CA GLY A 15 0.84 -0.50 -30.71
C GLY A 15 0.19 -1.86 -31.03
N ARG A 16 1.01 -2.89 -31.29
CA ARG A 16 0.56 -4.28 -31.50
C ARG A 16 0.15 -4.93 -30.17
N SER A 17 -0.70 -4.25 -29.41
CA SER A 17 -1.28 -4.80 -28.20
C SER A 17 -2.21 -5.94 -28.57
N SER A 18 -2.06 -7.08 -27.90
CA SER A 18 -2.98 -8.20 -28.03
C SER A 18 -4.41 -7.85 -27.57
N LEU A 19 -4.59 -6.75 -26.82
CA LEU A 19 -5.90 -6.18 -26.52
C LEU A 19 -6.54 -5.43 -27.70
N ALA A 20 -5.72 -4.85 -28.57
CA ALA A 20 -6.15 -4.09 -29.75
C ALA A 20 -6.33 -4.98 -30.99
N SER A 21 -6.02 -6.28 -30.87
CA SER A 21 -6.19 -7.25 -31.97
C SER A 21 -7.65 -7.36 -32.39
N GLU A 22 -7.92 -7.32 -33.70
CA GLU A 22 -9.26 -7.56 -34.28
C GLU A 22 -9.77 -9.00 -34.04
N ASP A 23 -8.86 -9.94 -33.80
CA ASP A 23 -9.19 -11.31 -33.43
C ASP A 23 -9.67 -11.39 -31.98
N LEU A 24 -10.95 -11.71 -31.82
CA LEU A 24 -11.61 -11.91 -30.53
C LEU A 24 -10.91 -13.00 -29.68
N GLY A 25 -10.38 -14.06 -30.28
CA GLY A 25 -9.67 -15.14 -29.58
C GLY A 25 -8.32 -14.71 -29.02
N VAL A 26 -7.59 -13.84 -29.71
CA VAL A 26 -6.35 -13.20 -29.20
C VAL A 26 -6.69 -12.25 -28.06
N ARG A 27 -7.71 -11.41 -28.25
CA ARG A 27 -8.15 -10.43 -27.24
C ARG A 27 -8.62 -11.10 -25.96
N ARG A 28 -9.42 -12.17 -26.06
CA ARG A 28 -9.95 -12.91 -24.90
C ARG A 28 -8.85 -13.62 -24.11
N ARG A 29 -7.83 -14.17 -24.78
CA ARG A 29 -6.65 -14.75 -24.12
C ARG A 29 -5.83 -13.69 -23.38
N ALA A 30 -5.63 -12.53 -23.99
CA ALA A 30 -4.93 -11.41 -23.36
C ALA A 30 -5.66 -10.93 -22.09
N LEU A 31 -6.98 -10.73 -22.17
CA LEU A 31 -7.81 -10.34 -21.04
C LEU A 31 -7.79 -11.38 -19.91
N ASN A 32 -7.96 -12.67 -20.22
CA ASN A 32 -7.90 -13.75 -19.24
C ASN A 32 -6.53 -13.83 -18.55
N GLY A 33 -5.44 -13.57 -19.28
CA GLY A 33 -4.10 -13.50 -18.69
C GLY A 33 -3.93 -12.34 -17.72
N MET A 34 -4.55 -11.18 -17.99
CA MET A 34 -4.53 -10.02 -17.10
C MET A 34 -5.36 -10.26 -15.85
N THR A 35 -6.59 -10.78 -16.00
CA THR A 35 -7.46 -11.09 -14.85
C THR A 35 -6.83 -12.14 -13.96
N ALA A 36 -6.17 -13.17 -14.51
CA ALA A 36 -5.46 -14.18 -13.72
C ALA A 36 -4.28 -13.63 -12.91
N ARG A 37 -3.70 -12.49 -13.30
CA ARG A 37 -2.62 -11.80 -12.57
C ARG A 37 -3.13 -10.77 -11.58
N LEU A 38 -4.28 -10.14 -11.86
CA LEU A 38 -4.91 -9.13 -11.02
C LEU A 38 -5.75 -9.73 -9.90
N LEU A 39 -6.34 -10.91 -10.13
CA LEU A 39 -7.04 -11.63 -9.09
C LEU A 39 -6.02 -12.02 -8.02
N PRO A 40 -6.23 -11.62 -6.75
CA PRO A 40 -5.51 -12.22 -5.65
C PRO A 40 -5.74 -13.71 -5.78
N ARG A 41 -4.68 -14.46 -6.10
CA ARG A 41 -4.77 -15.92 -5.99
C ARG A 41 -5.28 -16.18 -4.59
N PRO A 42 -6.23 -17.12 -4.38
CA PRO A 42 -6.54 -17.61 -3.06
C PRO A 42 -5.30 -18.33 -2.56
N GLN A 43 -4.33 -17.56 -2.10
CA GLN A 43 -3.17 -18.02 -1.37
C GLN A 43 -3.81 -18.61 -0.12
N ARG A 44 -3.81 -19.95 -0.04
CA ARG A 44 -4.29 -20.66 1.13
C ARG A 44 -3.55 -20.06 2.30
N ARG A 45 -4.26 -19.24 3.08
CA ARG A 45 -3.63 -18.50 4.16
C ARG A 45 -2.99 -19.52 5.07
N SER A 46 -1.69 -19.38 5.27
CA SER A 46 -1.00 -20.30 6.18
C SER A 46 -1.54 -20.08 7.59
N VAL A 47 -1.46 -21.10 8.44
CA VAL A 47 -1.82 -20.96 9.86
C VAL A 47 -1.02 -19.82 10.51
N GLY A 48 0.24 -19.63 10.11
CA GLY A 48 1.09 -18.52 10.56
C GLY A 48 0.53 -17.14 10.19
N GLU A 49 -0.01 -16.96 8.99
CA GLU A 49 -0.63 -15.70 8.57
C GLU A 49 -1.92 -15.41 9.35
N LEU A 50 -2.72 -16.44 9.64
CA LEU A 50 -3.93 -16.30 10.47
C LEU A 50 -3.57 -15.93 11.91
N LEU A 51 -2.56 -16.59 12.49
CA LEU A 51 -2.04 -16.25 13.82
C LEU A 51 -1.48 -14.82 13.85
N GLY A 52 -0.75 -14.41 12.80
CA GLY A 52 -0.27 -13.04 12.66
C GLY A 52 -1.41 -12.00 12.68
N ALA A 53 -2.50 -12.26 11.95
CA ALA A 53 -3.67 -11.40 11.95
C ALA A 53 -4.36 -11.32 13.32
N VAL A 54 -4.50 -12.46 14.02
CA VAL A 54 -5.09 -12.51 15.38
C VAL A 54 -4.22 -11.75 16.39
N LEU A 55 -2.90 -11.92 16.34
CA LEU A 55 -1.97 -11.21 17.22
C LEU A 55 -1.99 -9.70 16.97
N ALA A 56 -2.02 -9.28 15.70
CA ALA A 56 -2.17 -7.87 15.33
C ALA A 56 -3.49 -7.30 15.86
N LEU A 57 -4.59 -8.03 15.73
CA LEU A 57 -5.89 -7.59 16.24
C LEU A 57 -5.91 -7.56 17.78
N SER A 58 -5.34 -8.56 18.47
CA SER A 58 -5.24 -8.63 19.94
C SER A 58 -4.39 -7.51 20.53
N SER A 59 -3.28 -7.15 19.88
CA SER A 59 -2.45 -6.03 20.31
C SER A 59 -3.16 -4.69 20.12
N ARG A 60 -3.93 -4.53 19.03
CA ARG A 60 -4.74 -3.34 18.77
C ARG A 60 -5.88 -3.19 19.75
N THR A 61 -6.61 -4.27 20.08
CA THR A 61 -7.68 -4.21 21.08
C THR A 61 -7.14 -3.91 22.47
N ARG A 62 -5.96 -4.43 22.83
CA ARG A 62 -5.26 -3.99 24.06
C ARG A 62 -5.04 -2.48 24.04
N ARG A 63 -4.49 -1.91 22.96
CA ARG A 63 -4.27 -0.46 22.87
C ARG A 63 -5.56 0.37 22.92
N ALA A 64 -6.66 -0.13 22.35
CA ALA A 64 -7.94 0.58 22.36
C ALA A 64 -8.64 0.54 23.73
N GLY A 65 -8.43 -0.51 24.53
CA GLY A 65 -9.01 -0.66 25.86
C GLY A 65 -8.17 -0.09 27.00
N HIS A 66 -6.87 0.19 26.78
CA HIS A 66 -6.04 0.81 27.79
C HIS A 66 -6.34 2.31 27.90
N PRO A 67 -6.49 2.84 29.13
CA PRO A 67 -6.60 4.28 29.31
C PRO A 67 -5.34 4.97 28.78
N PRO A 68 -5.47 6.17 28.20
CA PRO A 68 -4.34 6.91 27.66
C PRO A 68 -3.28 7.14 28.75
N VAL A 69 -2.02 6.90 28.40
CA VAL A 69 -0.89 7.09 29.32
C VAL A 69 -0.67 8.59 29.53
N SER A 70 -0.75 9.03 30.78
CA SER A 70 -0.34 10.38 31.16
C SER A 70 1.15 10.38 31.51
N ILE A 71 1.93 11.21 30.82
CA ILE A 71 3.34 11.45 31.13
C ILE A 71 3.46 12.90 31.59
N GLU A 72 3.82 13.10 32.85
CA GLU A 72 4.21 14.43 33.34
C GLU A 72 5.71 14.62 33.08
N LEU A 73 6.04 15.59 32.22
CA LEU A 73 7.40 16.03 31.97
C LEU A 73 7.62 17.36 32.68
N ASP A 74 8.36 17.33 33.79
CA ASP A 74 8.71 18.51 34.56
C ASP A 74 9.91 19.25 33.95
N VAL A 75 9.65 19.94 32.84
CA VAL A 75 10.59 20.93 32.29
C VAL A 75 10.22 22.28 32.88
N PHE A 76 11.16 22.95 33.54
CA PHE A 76 10.93 24.27 34.11
C PHE A 76 11.62 25.35 33.27
N ALA A 77 10.91 26.45 33.02
CA ALA A 77 11.52 27.65 32.45
C ALA A 77 12.42 28.31 33.52
N PRO A 78 13.37 29.19 33.12
CA PRO A 78 14.25 29.88 34.07
C PRO A 78 13.53 30.66 35.19
N GLY A 79 12.25 30.98 35.01
CA GLY A 79 11.37 31.58 36.02
C GLY A 79 10.59 30.60 36.91
N GLY A 80 10.95 29.32 36.92
CA GLY A 80 10.37 28.30 37.82
C GLY A 80 8.96 27.79 37.45
N LYS A 81 8.40 28.22 36.32
CA LYS A 81 7.10 27.75 35.82
C LYS A 81 7.28 26.53 34.91
N ARG A 82 6.32 25.60 34.88
CA ARG A 82 6.32 24.46 33.94
C ARG A 82 6.33 25.01 32.50
N ALA A 83 7.31 24.58 31.71
CA ALA A 83 7.57 25.03 30.35
C ALA A 83 6.73 24.31 29.30
N LEU A 84 6.16 23.14 29.63
CA LEU A 84 5.41 22.32 28.67
C LEU A 84 4.24 21.60 29.34
N ARG A 85 3.10 21.60 28.64
CA ARG A 85 1.97 20.72 28.92
C ARG A 85 1.66 19.97 27.63
N MET A 86 1.98 18.69 27.58
CA MET A 86 1.74 17.84 26.41
C MET A 86 0.62 16.84 26.69
N MET A 87 -0.26 16.66 25.70
CA MET A 87 -1.23 15.56 25.67
C MET A 87 -0.95 14.76 24.39
N ILE A 88 -0.81 13.44 24.50
CA ILE A 88 -0.67 12.54 23.35
C ILE A 88 -1.89 11.64 23.29
N GLY A 89 -2.50 11.50 22.11
CA GLY A 89 -3.60 10.56 21.88
C GLY A 89 -5.01 11.11 22.12
N ARG A 90 -5.24 12.41 21.85
CA ARG A 90 -6.58 12.92 21.50
C ARG A 90 -6.70 12.99 19.99
#